data_AF-A0A3Q0JDC4-F1
#
_entry.id   AF-A0A3Q0JDC4-F1
#
_cell.length_a   1.000
_cell.length_b   1.000
_cell.length_c   1.000
_cell.angle_alpha   90.00
_cell.angle_beta   90.00
_cell.angle_gamma   90.00
#
_symmetry.space_group_name_H-M   'P 1'
#
loop_
_entity.id
_entity.type
_entity.pdbx_description
1 polymer ?
#
loop_
_entity_poly.entity_id
_entity_poly.type
_entity_poly.pdbx_seq_one_letter_code
_entity_poly.pdbx_strand_id
1 'polypeptide(L)'
;MYVPECTLDGRYKRVQCYNSTGYCWCVEEDTGKPIPGTSVKDSNPKCDVTHVPVRPMKGCPGHKKREFLKGLMEYFMNTMLSQKNTTTSALLKMS
;
A
#
# COMPACT_ATOMS: atom_id res chain seq x y z
N MET A 1 -8.85 8.64 10.85
CA MET A 1 -9.63 8.29 9.64
C MET A 1 -9.38 9.39 8.62
N TYR A 2 -9.17 9.03 7.36
CA TYR A 2 -8.93 9.98 6.27
C TYR A 2 -10.21 10.12 5.43
N VAL A 3 -10.56 11.36 5.07
CA VAL A 3 -11.67 11.69 4.16
C VAL A 3 -11.07 12.47 2.99
N PRO A 4 -11.23 12.00 1.74
CA PRO A 4 -10.71 12.72 0.58
C PRO A 4 -11.38 14.08 0.39
N GLU A 5 -10.60 15.06 -0.04
CA GLU A 5 -11.13 16.35 -0.46
C GLU A 5 -11.52 16.33 -1.94
N CYS A 6 -12.71 16.86 -2.23
CA CYS A 6 -13.21 16.98 -3.61
C CYS A 6 -13.34 18.45 -4.04
N THR A 7 -13.29 18.68 -5.34
CA THR A 7 -13.64 19.94 -5.99
C THR A 7 -15.17 20.07 -6.11
N LEU A 8 -15.66 21.26 -6.49
CA LEU A 8 -17.10 21.54 -6.60
C LEU A 8 -17.82 20.69 -7.66
N ASP A 9 -17.10 20.29 -8.70
CA ASP A 9 -17.56 19.39 -9.76
C ASP A 9 -17.47 17.91 -9.36
N GLY A 10 -17.09 17.60 -8.11
CA GLY A 10 -17.12 16.25 -7.55
C GLY A 10 -15.88 15.39 -7.84
N ARG A 11 -14.90 15.93 -8.57
CA ARG A 11 -13.59 15.27 -8.77
C ARG A 11 -12.73 15.37 -7.51
N TYR A 12 -11.71 14.53 -7.41
CA TYR A 12 -10.75 14.63 -6.31
C TYR A 12 -9.90 15.89 -6.47
N LYS A 13 -9.68 16.62 -5.37
CA LYS A 13 -8.64 17.66 -5.39
C LYS A 13 -7.29 17.03 -5.70
N ARG A 14 -6.52 17.69 -6.57
CA ARG A 14 -5.19 17.23 -7.00
C ARG A 14 -4.24 16.97 -5.84
N VAL A 15 -4.31 17.78 -4.79
CA VAL A 15 -3.58 17.59 -3.54
C VAL A 15 -4.53 17.00 -2.52
N GLN A 16 -4.09 15.94 -1.86
CA GLN A 16 -4.76 15.34 -0.71
C GLN A 16 -3.84 15.41 0.50
N CYS A 17 -4.40 15.73 1.66
CA CYS A 17 -3.65 15.84 2.91
C CYS A 17 -4.33 15.04 4.02
N TYR A 18 -3.56 14.23 4.73
CA TYR A 18 -3.98 13.62 5.98
C TYR A 18 -3.35 14.37 7.15
N ASN A 19 -4.04 15.43 7.58
CA ASN A 19 -3.50 16.39 8.56
C ASN A 19 -3.08 15.74 9.88
N SER A 20 -3.73 14.64 10.31
CA SER A 20 -3.36 13.95 11.54
C SER A 20 -1.97 13.29 11.49
N THR A 21 -1.46 13.00 10.29
CA THR A 21 -0.10 12.44 10.10
C THR A 21 0.87 13.47 9.52
N GLY A 22 0.36 14.63 9.09
CA GLY A 22 1.14 15.68 8.43
C GLY A 22 1.54 15.33 7.00
N TYR A 23 0.97 14.29 6.39
CA TYR A 23 1.31 13.89 5.03
C TYR A 23 0.37 14.49 4.00
N CYS A 24 0.95 14.99 2.91
CA CYS A 24 0.21 15.38 1.71
C CYS A 24 0.78 14.65 0.48
N TRP A 25 -0.05 14.37 -0.52
CA TRP A 25 0.34 13.70 -1.77
C TRP A 25 -0.52 14.18 -2.94
N CYS A 26 -0.01 13.99 -4.16
CA CYS A 26 -0.79 14.25 -5.37
C CYS A 26 -1.63 13.02 -5.73
N VAL A 27 -2.80 13.25 -6.32
CA VAL A 27 -3.67 12.21 -6.87
C VAL A 27 -4.06 12.52 -8.32
N GLU A 28 -4.44 11.48 -9.05
CA GLU A 28 -5.19 11.61 -10.30
C GLU A 28 -6.61 12.12 -9.99
N GLU A 29 -7.04 13.26 -10.56
CA GLU A 29 -8.30 13.94 -10.19
C GLU A 29 -9.55 13.09 -10.45
N ASP A 30 -9.53 12.24 -11.48
CA ASP A 30 -10.69 11.42 -11.87
C ASP A 30 -10.80 10.11 -11.06
N THR A 31 -9.66 9.54 -10.65
CA THR A 31 -9.63 8.22 -9.99
C THR A 31 -9.32 8.31 -8.49
N GLY A 32 -8.78 9.43 -8.03
CA GLY A 32 -8.27 9.61 -6.66
C GLY A 32 -7.00 8.82 -6.37
N LYS A 33 -6.40 8.17 -7.38
CA LYS A 33 -5.23 7.32 -7.20
C LYS A 33 -4.00 8.16 -6.83
N PRO A 34 -3.26 7.82 -5.75
CA PRO A 34 -2.03 8.53 -5.40
C PRO A 34 -0.96 8.41 -6.48
N ILE A 35 -0.34 9.54 -6.81
CA ILE A 35 0.80 9.60 -7.73
C ILE A 35 2.08 9.21 -6.95
N PRO A 36 2.77 8.12 -7.32
CA PRO A 36 3.96 7.67 -6.61
C PRO A 36 5.05 8.74 -6.53
N GLY A 37 5.74 8.81 -5.40
CA GLY A 37 6.86 9.73 -5.19
C GLY A 37 6.49 11.19 -4.93
N THR A 38 5.19 11.50 -4.82
CA THR A 38 4.70 12.85 -4.50
C THR A 38 4.38 13.05 -3.02
N SER A 39 4.39 12.00 -2.21
CA SER A 39 4.14 12.11 -0.77
C SER A 39 5.22 12.93 -0.07
N VAL A 40 4.81 13.97 0.64
CA VAL A 40 5.67 14.86 1.43
C VAL A 40 5.11 15.01 2.84
N LYS A 41 5.99 15.31 3.80
CA LYS A 41 5.63 15.54 5.20
C LYS A 41 5.71 17.04 5.51
N ASP A 42 4.74 17.54 6.26
CA ASP A 42 4.65 18.91 6.77
C ASP A 42 4.79 20.00 5.69
N SER A 43 4.42 19.68 4.44
CA SER A 43 4.55 20.57 3.28
C SER A 43 3.57 20.18 2.16
N ASN A 44 3.41 21.07 1.17
CA ASN A 44 2.52 20.84 0.03
C ASN A 44 3.29 20.24 -1.16
N PRO A 45 2.86 19.12 -1.76
CA PRO A 45 3.55 18.54 -2.90
C PRO A 45 3.41 19.39 -4.17
N LYS A 46 4.43 19.32 -5.03
CA LYS A 46 4.35 19.88 -6.39
C LYS A 46 3.71 18.86 -7.32
N CYS A 47 2.49 19.14 -7.77
CA CYS A 47 1.73 18.21 -8.61
C CYS A 47 1.85 18.51 -10.12
N ASP A 48 2.97 19.05 -10.59
CA ASP A 48 3.18 19.29 -12.03
C ASP A 48 3.24 17.95 -12.78
N VAL A 49 2.38 17.80 -13.79
CA VAL A 49 2.20 16.57 -14.59
C VAL A 49 3.45 16.20 -15.38
N THR A 50 4.33 17.17 -15.65
CA THR A 50 5.51 16.98 -16.50
C THR A 50 6.68 16.30 -15.79
N HIS A 51 6.70 16.34 -14.46
CA HIS A 51 7.73 15.74 -13.63
C HIS A 51 7.09 14.87 -12.55
N VAL A 52 6.49 13.74 -12.93
CA VAL A 52 6.48 12.62 -12.00
C VAL A 52 7.95 12.21 -11.90
N PRO A 53 8.67 12.45 -10.79
CA PRO A 53 9.98 11.87 -10.66
C PRO A 53 9.73 10.36 -10.67
N VAL A 54 10.01 9.72 -11.82
CA VAL A 54 10.16 8.28 -11.92
C VAL A 54 11.41 7.99 -11.13
N ARG A 55 11.31 8.07 -9.79
CA ARG A 55 12.32 7.54 -8.90
C ARG A 55 12.26 6.07 -9.20
N PRO A 56 13.28 5.49 -9.87
CA PRO A 56 13.28 4.06 -10.09
C PRO A 56 13.21 3.49 -8.69
N MET A 57 12.11 2.80 -8.37
CA MET A 57 12.04 2.02 -7.16
C MET A 57 13.08 0.93 -7.35
N LYS A 58 14.32 1.23 -6.95
CA LYS A 58 15.38 0.24 -6.82
C LYS A 58 14.89 -0.66 -5.71
N GLY A 59 14.17 -1.71 -6.09
CA GLY A 59 13.71 -2.72 -5.18
C GLY A 59 14.90 -3.31 -4.41
N CYS A 60 14.62 -4.20 -3.47
CA CYS A 60 15.71 -4.82 -2.72
C CYS A 60 16.68 -5.58 -3.66
N PRO A 61 17.98 -5.63 -3.33
CA PRO A 61 18.93 -6.50 -4.02
C PRO A 61 18.40 -7.92 -4.17
N GLY A 62 18.77 -8.62 -5.24
CA GLY A 62 18.21 -9.95 -5.58
C GLY A 62 18.25 -10.96 -4.44
N HIS A 63 19.31 -10.95 -3.62
CA HIS A 63 19.40 -11.83 -2.44
C HIS A 63 18.32 -11.51 -1.39
N LYS A 64 18.14 -10.23 -1.03
CA LYS A 64 17.11 -9.79 -0.07
C LYS A 64 15.70 -10.03 -0.61
N LYS A 65 15.48 -9.80 -1.91
CA LYS A 65 14.20 -10.11 -2.55
C LYS A 65 13.86 -11.59 -2.44
N ARG A 66 14.82 -12.47 -2.70
CA ARG A 66 14.64 -13.93 -2.61
C ARG A 66 14.38 -14.40 -1.18
N GLU A 67 15.15 -13.88 -0.22
CA GLU A 67 14.97 -14.18 1.20
C GLU A 67 13.57 -13.78 1.69
N PHE A 68 13.15 -12.55 1.39
CA PHE A 68 11.82 -12.06 1.73
C PHE A 68 10.71 -12.92 1.11
N LEU A 69 10.79 -13.19 -0.20
CA LEU A 69 9.76 -13.97 -0.89
C LEU A 69 9.68 -15.41 -0.38
N LYS A 70 10.82 -16.03 -0.06
CA LYS A 70 10.86 -17.36 0.55
C LYS A 70 10.13 -17.36 1.89
N GLY A 71 10.49 -16.44 2.80
CA GLY A 71 9.85 -16.35 4.11
C GLY A 71 8.36 -16.03 4.03
N LEU A 72 7.95 -15.17 3.08
CA LEU A 72 6.55 -14.86 2.85
C LEU A 72 5.74 -16.08 2.39
N MET A 73 6.29 -16.87 1.44
CA MET A 73 5.63 -18.08 0.98
C MET A 73 5.59 -19.16 2.07
N GLU A 74 6.65 -19.32 2.86
CA GLU A 74 6.66 -20.20 4.03
C GLU A 74 5.58 -19.80 5.04
N TYR A 75 5.44 -18.50 5.33
CA TYR A 75 4.39 -18.01 6.21
C TYR A 75 2.99 -18.37 5.69
N PHE A 76 2.71 -18.10 4.41
CA PHE A 76 1.40 -18.44 3.83
C PHE A 76 1.15 -19.94 3.76
N MET A 77 2.17 -20.74 3.40
CA MET A 77 2.05 -22.20 3.39
C MET A 77 1.79 -22.75 4.80
N ASN A 78 2.52 -22.29 5.80
CA ASN A 78 2.31 -22.71 7.19
C ASN A 78 0.95 -22.26 7.73
N THR A 79 0.48 -21.07 7.37
CA THR A 79 -0.85 -20.57 7.75
C THR A 79 -1.96 -21.42 7.13
N MET A 80 -1.85 -21.76 5.84
CA MET A 80 -2.81 -22.63 5.15
C MET A 80 -2.74 -24.10 5.66
N LEU A 81 -1.57 -24.58 6.05
CA LEU A 81 -1.40 -25.91 6.66
C LEU A 81 -1.94 -25.95 8.10
N SER A 82 -1.79 -24.86 8.85
CA SER A 82 -2.38 -24.71 10.19
C SER A 82 -3.91 -24.78 10.16
N GLN A 83 -4.52 -24.16 9.14
CA GLN A 83 -5.97 -24.27 8.88
C GLN A 83 -6.41 -25.70 8.50
N LYS A 84 -5.57 -26.47 7.79
CA LYS A 84 -5.86 -27.88 7.49
C LYS A 84 -5.69 -28.78 8.73
N ASN A 85 -4.64 -28.59 9.51
CA ASN A 85 -4.34 -29.40 10.70
C ASN A 85 -5.33 -29.18 11.86
N THR A 86 -5.96 -28.01 11.95
CA THR A 86 -7.03 -27.73 12.93
C THR A 86 -8.31 -28.49 12.60
N THR A 87 -8.62 -28.68 11.31
CA THR A 87 -9.80 -29.44 10.88
C THR A 87 -9.60 -30.95 11.11
N THR A 88 -8.42 -31.49 10.81
CA THR A 88 -8.11 -32.92 11.03
C THR A 88 -7.96 -33.26 12.53
N SER A 89 -7.37 -32.36 13.33
CA SER A 89 -7.24 -32.55 14.78
C SER A 89 -8.58 -32.46 15.53
N ALA A 90 -9.55 -31.70 15.02
CA ALA A 90 -10.90 -31.67 15.59
C ALA A 90 -11.66 -32.97 15.31
N LEU A 91 -11.50 -33.55 14.12
CA LEU A 91 -12.08 -34.85 13.73
C LEU A 91 -11.49 -36.04 14.51
N LEU A 92 -10.18 -36.06 14.77
CA LEU A 92 -9.52 -37.15 15.54
C LEU A 92 -9.77 -37.10 17.05
N LYS A 93 -10.30 -35.99 17.59
CA LYS A 93 -10.68 -35.88 19.02
C LYS A 93 -12.14 -36.24 19.31
N MET A 94 -12.91 -36.61 18.29
CA MET A 94 -14.33 -36.99 18.40
C MET A 94 -14.60 -38.47 18.06
N SER A 95 -13.56 -39.31 18.06
CA SER A 95 -13.65 -40.77 17.92
C SER A 95 -12.96 -41.46 19.08
#